data_AF-A0A1Q9CJH2-F1
#
_entry.id   AF-A0A1Q9CJH2-F1
#
_cell.length_a   1.000
_cell.length_b   1.000
_cell.length_c   1.000
_cell.angle_alpha   90.00
_cell.angle_beta   90.00
_cell.angle_gamma   90.00
#
_symmetry.space_group_name_H-M   'P 1'
#
loop_
_entity.id
_entity.type
_entity.pdbx_description
1 polymer ?
#
loop_
_entity_poly.entity_id
_entity_poly.type
_entity_poly.pdbx_seq_one_letter_code
_entity_poly.pdbx_strand_id
1 'polypeptide(L)'
;MDTMFDHNEELMHQLRLFLEIHELWRQIDPDSPSASRVLEGYREIPNDYPREQMTDQQKFFNFVGRILNLRVWNRYGSPFFDSGYKDYAKEQDRLWKSLERLCHDFQKKEDSFPIKRGKKFSGLPVHFCTSDQESIRQYLMEINEYKQIIDTDEEDVFYTIECRILGRLGGILSVWLYVGIQEPQRETDFDEEL
;
A
#
# COMPACT_ATOMS: atom_id res chain seq x y z
N MET A 1 -0.64 -31.46 -2.90
CA MET A 1 -0.02 -30.14 -3.11
C MET A 1 0.40 -29.65 -1.74
N ASP A 2 1.69 -29.45 -1.53
CA ASP A 2 2.18 -28.84 -0.29
C ASP A 2 2.09 -27.32 -0.44
N THR A 3 1.39 -26.65 0.48
CA THR A 3 1.34 -25.19 0.53
C THR A 3 2.71 -24.67 0.97
N MET A 4 3.40 -23.92 0.11
CA MET A 4 4.69 -23.33 0.44
C MET A 4 4.50 -21.89 0.91
N PHE A 5 5.08 -21.57 2.07
CA PHE A 5 5.16 -20.20 2.58
C PHE A 5 6.57 -19.65 2.42
N ASP A 6 6.68 -18.47 1.82
CA ASP A 6 7.92 -17.72 1.75
C ASP A 6 8.07 -16.81 2.98
N HIS A 7 9.15 -17.00 3.72
CA HIS A 7 9.52 -16.24 4.91
C HIS A 7 10.81 -15.45 4.70
N ASN A 8 11.19 -15.18 3.46
CA ASN A 8 12.35 -14.36 3.12
C ASN A 8 12.34 -13.02 3.88
N GLU A 9 13.38 -12.76 4.68
CA GLU A 9 13.42 -11.59 5.57
C GLU A 9 13.37 -10.25 4.81
N GLU A 10 13.96 -10.17 3.62
CA GLU A 10 13.93 -8.97 2.79
C GLU A 10 12.52 -8.72 2.28
N LEU A 11 11.80 -9.77 1.87
CA LEU A 11 10.40 -9.67 1.45
C LEU A 11 9.54 -9.21 2.62
N MET A 12 9.67 -9.87 3.77
CA MET A 12 8.93 -9.48 4.98
C MET A 12 9.22 -8.04 5.37
N HIS A 13 10.46 -7.56 5.21
CA HIS A 13 10.82 -6.17 5.48
C HIS A 13 10.12 -5.19 4.53
N GLN A 14 10.09 -5.48 3.22
CA GLN A 14 9.36 -4.64 2.26
C GLN A 14 7.86 -4.60 2.53
N LEU A 15 7.25 -5.75 2.86
CA LEU A 15 5.82 -5.81 3.22
C LEU A 15 5.51 -5.04 4.49
N ARG A 16 6.39 -5.08 5.51
CA ARG A 16 6.24 -4.24 6.70
C ARG A 16 6.26 -2.76 6.39
N LEU A 17 7.19 -2.34 5.54
CA LEU A 17 7.32 -0.95 5.12
C LEU A 17 6.07 -0.50 4.36
N PHE A 18 5.56 -1.35 3.46
CA PHE A 18 4.31 -1.12 2.74
C PHE A 18 3.11 -0.97 3.68
N LEU A 19 2.96 -1.88 4.66
CA LEU A 19 1.88 -1.77 5.66
C LEU A 19 2.04 -0.53 6.56
N GLU A 20 3.26 -0.10 6.85
CA GLU A 20 3.53 1.13 7.60
C GLU A 20 3.14 2.39 6.80
N ILE A 21 3.39 2.41 5.50
CA ILE A 21 2.91 3.45 4.58
C ILE A 21 1.39 3.51 4.62
N HIS A 22 0.70 2.38 4.48
CA HIS A 22 -0.76 2.30 4.55
C HIS A 22 -1.32 2.76 5.91
N GLU A 23 -0.66 2.41 6.99
CA GLU A 23 -1.06 2.85 8.33
C GLU A 23 -0.85 4.34 8.55
N LEU A 24 0.24 4.89 8.02
CA LEU A 24 0.50 6.32 8.07
C LEU A 24 -0.53 7.08 7.21
N TRP A 25 -0.85 6.55 6.03
CA TRP A 25 -1.84 7.13 5.13
C TRP A 25 -3.21 7.33 5.77
N ARG A 26 -3.65 6.37 6.60
CA ARG A 26 -4.91 6.47 7.35
C ARG A 26 -4.98 7.59 8.39
N GLN A 27 -3.84 8.20 8.74
CA GLN A 27 -3.77 9.31 9.71
C GLN A 27 -3.74 10.67 9.01
N ILE A 28 -3.51 10.68 7.71
CA ILE A 28 -3.41 11.90 6.91
C ILE A 28 -4.82 12.37 6.55
N ASP A 29 -5.03 13.68 6.65
CA ASP A 29 -6.25 14.32 6.22
C ASP A 29 -6.33 14.34 4.68
N PRO A 30 -7.31 13.62 4.08
CA PRO A 30 -7.45 13.56 2.64
C PRO A 30 -7.80 14.91 2.01
N ASP A 31 -8.27 15.89 2.79
CA ASP A 31 -8.64 17.24 2.36
C ASP A 31 -7.59 18.30 2.75
N SER A 32 -6.40 17.87 3.17
CA SER A 32 -5.26 18.74 3.43
C SER A 32 -4.73 19.42 2.15
N PRO A 33 -4.12 20.61 2.25
CA PRO A 33 -3.48 21.27 1.10
C PRO A 33 -2.43 20.40 0.39
N SER A 34 -1.69 19.60 1.17
CA SER A 34 -0.72 18.64 0.64
C SER A 34 -1.39 17.52 -0.18
N ALA A 35 -2.57 17.04 0.21
CA ALA A 35 -3.34 16.07 -0.57
C ALA A 35 -3.77 16.67 -1.92
N SER A 36 -4.30 17.88 -1.93
CA SER A 36 -4.69 18.58 -3.17
C SER A 36 -3.50 18.74 -4.12
N ARG A 37 -2.34 19.17 -3.60
CA ARG A 37 -1.09 19.29 -4.38
C ARG A 37 -0.66 17.97 -5.00
N VAL A 38 -0.70 16.88 -4.23
CA VAL A 38 -0.32 15.55 -4.72
C VAL A 38 -1.29 15.05 -5.79
N LEU A 39 -2.60 15.28 -5.59
CA LEU A 39 -3.63 14.89 -6.56
C LEU A 39 -3.50 15.66 -7.88
N GLU A 40 -3.23 16.97 -7.81
CA GLU A 40 -2.97 17.79 -8.99
C GLU A 40 -1.73 17.29 -9.73
N GLY A 41 -0.61 17.11 -9.03
CA GLY A 41 0.62 16.60 -9.63
C GLY A 41 0.46 15.18 -10.19
N TYR A 42 -0.34 14.31 -9.58
CA TYR A 42 -0.67 12.99 -10.12
C TYR A 42 -1.45 13.08 -11.44
N ARG A 43 -2.42 13.99 -11.54
CA ARG A 43 -3.24 14.18 -12.75
C ARG A 43 -2.45 14.76 -13.94
N GLU A 44 -1.33 15.40 -13.67
CA GLU A 44 -0.42 15.91 -14.69
C GLU A 44 0.48 14.83 -15.29
N ILE A 45 0.59 13.65 -14.65
CA ILE A 45 1.37 12.53 -15.16
C ILE A 45 0.53 11.80 -16.24
N PRO A 46 0.99 11.72 -17.50
CA PRO A 46 0.31 10.93 -18.52
C PRO A 46 0.17 9.46 -18.09
N ASN A 47 -0.94 8.82 -18.45
CA ASN A 47 -1.21 7.42 -18.08
C ASN A 47 -0.08 6.47 -18.52
N ASP A 48 0.47 6.70 -19.71
CA ASP A 48 1.48 5.86 -20.34
C ASP A 48 2.90 6.45 -20.16
N TYR A 49 3.09 7.31 -19.15
CA TYR A 49 4.38 7.92 -18.89
C TYR A 49 5.34 6.90 -18.27
N PRO A 50 6.49 6.60 -18.91
CA PRO A 50 7.39 5.55 -18.41
C PRO A 50 7.93 5.87 -17.02
N ARG A 51 7.86 4.89 -16.12
CA ARG A 51 8.23 5.07 -14.70
C ARG A 51 9.71 5.41 -14.53
N GLU A 52 10.58 4.92 -15.43
CA GLU A 52 12.02 5.16 -15.43
C GLU A 52 12.35 6.63 -15.75
N GLN A 53 11.43 7.33 -16.43
CA GLN A 53 11.55 8.74 -16.78
C GLN A 53 10.94 9.66 -15.72
N MET A 54 10.18 9.11 -14.76
CA MET A 54 9.60 9.89 -13.67
C MET A 54 10.68 10.39 -12.71
N THR A 55 10.59 11.67 -12.36
CA THR A 55 11.30 12.22 -11.19
C THR A 55 10.81 11.55 -9.90
N ASP A 56 11.61 11.59 -8.84
CA ASP A 56 11.21 11.03 -7.54
C ASP A 56 9.89 11.62 -7.02
N GLN A 57 9.65 12.91 -7.28
CA GLN A 57 8.40 13.58 -6.93
C GLN A 57 7.21 13.02 -7.71
N GLN A 58 7.36 12.78 -9.02
CA GLN A 58 6.32 12.15 -9.82
C GLN A 58 6.07 10.70 -9.41
N LYS A 59 7.12 9.93 -9.08
CA LYS A 59 6.98 8.58 -8.53
C LYS A 59 6.20 8.59 -7.23
N PHE A 60 6.46 9.55 -6.34
CA PHE A 60 5.70 9.73 -5.12
C PHE A 60 4.23 10.08 -5.41
N PHE A 61 3.96 11.05 -6.29
CA PHE A 61 2.59 11.43 -6.66
C PHE A 61 1.83 10.28 -7.30
N ASN A 62 2.47 9.54 -8.22
CA ASN A 62 1.90 8.35 -8.84
C ASN A 62 1.58 7.28 -7.81
N PHE A 63 2.50 7.01 -6.88
CA PHE A 63 2.28 6.02 -5.82
C PHE A 63 1.09 6.39 -4.93
N VAL A 64 1.04 7.64 -4.42
CA VAL A 64 -0.06 8.08 -3.55
C VAL A 64 -1.38 8.16 -4.33
N GLY A 65 -1.37 8.68 -5.56
CA GLY A 65 -2.53 8.82 -6.42
C GLY A 65 -3.14 7.48 -6.83
N ARG A 66 -2.31 6.57 -7.33
CA ARG A 66 -2.73 5.28 -7.89
C ARG A 66 -2.79 4.18 -6.84
N ILE A 67 -1.71 3.96 -6.09
CA ILE A 67 -1.59 2.81 -5.18
C ILE A 67 -2.35 3.06 -3.88
N LEU A 68 -2.20 4.24 -3.27
CA LEU A 68 -2.95 4.61 -2.07
C LEU A 68 -4.36 5.15 -2.37
N ASN A 69 -4.73 5.25 -3.66
CA ASN A 69 -6.04 5.69 -4.15
C ASN A 69 -6.47 7.02 -3.52
N LEU A 70 -5.60 8.04 -3.61
CA LEU A 70 -5.87 9.36 -3.06
C LEU A 70 -7.14 9.97 -3.67
N ARG A 71 -8.03 10.40 -2.77
CA ARG A 71 -9.26 11.12 -3.08
C ARG A 71 -9.42 12.27 -2.11
N VAL A 72 -9.70 13.46 -2.65
CA VAL A 72 -10.13 14.63 -1.89
C VAL A 72 -11.66 14.61 -1.89
N TRP A 73 -12.27 14.70 -0.70
CA TRP A 73 -13.72 14.61 -0.49
C TRP A 73 -14.37 15.99 -0.39
N ASN A 74 -13.68 16.95 0.21
CA ASN A 74 -14.16 18.31 0.38
C ASN A 74 -13.53 19.26 -0.64
N ARG A 75 -14.35 19.79 -1.56
CA ARG A 75 -13.93 20.77 -2.56
C ARG A 75 -13.39 22.09 -1.98
N TYR A 76 -13.72 22.39 -0.73
CA TYR A 76 -13.26 23.59 -0.02
C TYR A 76 -12.02 23.32 0.84
N GLY A 77 -11.51 22.08 0.84
CA GLY A 77 -10.41 21.67 1.71
C GLY A 77 -10.82 21.52 3.17
N SER A 78 -9.88 21.11 3.99
CA SER A 78 -10.10 20.89 5.42
C SER A 78 -10.17 22.20 6.20
N PRO A 79 -11.21 22.42 7.04
CA PRO A 79 -11.39 23.66 7.80
C PRO A 79 -10.32 23.86 8.87
N PHE A 80 -9.55 22.81 9.19
CA PHE A 80 -8.51 22.84 10.22
C PHE A 80 -7.23 23.54 9.76
N PHE A 81 -7.15 23.96 8.48
CA PHE A 81 -5.98 24.66 7.94
C PHE A 81 -6.16 26.19 7.87
N ASP A 82 -7.39 26.70 7.89
CA ASP A 82 -7.67 28.12 7.64
C ASP A 82 -7.65 29.02 8.89
N SER A 83 -7.93 28.51 10.10
CA SER A 83 -7.81 29.31 11.32
C SER A 83 -7.78 28.49 12.61
N GLY A 84 -6.85 28.83 13.52
CA GLY A 84 -6.83 28.37 14.91
C GLY A 84 -6.03 27.08 15.20
N TYR A 85 -5.98 26.12 14.29
CA TYR A 85 -5.42 24.79 14.56
C TYR A 85 -3.99 24.59 14.03
N LYS A 86 -3.07 25.51 14.40
CA LYS A 86 -1.68 25.49 13.92
C LYS A 86 -0.96 24.17 14.22
N ASP A 87 -1.24 23.55 15.35
CA ASP A 87 -0.58 22.30 15.73
C ASP A 87 -1.09 21.11 14.93
N TYR A 88 -2.37 21.13 14.53
CA TYR A 88 -2.92 20.14 13.59
C TYR A 88 -2.23 20.24 12.22
N ALA A 89 -2.12 21.45 11.67
CA ALA A 89 -1.47 21.67 10.38
C ALA A 89 0.01 21.21 10.42
N LYS A 90 0.75 21.55 11.50
CA LYS A 90 2.13 21.08 11.69
C LYS A 90 2.22 19.56 11.79
N GLU A 91 1.28 18.91 12.47
CA GLU A 91 1.26 17.45 12.56
C GLU A 91 0.98 16.82 11.19
N GLN A 92 0.03 17.36 10.43
CA GLN A 92 -0.23 16.92 9.06
C GLN A 92 1.00 17.08 8.16
N ASP A 93 1.74 18.19 8.27
CA ASP A 93 3.02 18.37 7.57
C ASP A 93 4.07 17.30 7.96
N ARG A 94 4.11 16.93 9.25
CA ARG A 94 5.02 15.88 9.75
C ARG A 94 4.64 14.51 9.21
N LEU A 95 3.34 14.19 9.17
CA LEU A 95 2.83 12.94 8.61
C LEU A 95 3.13 12.84 7.12
N TRP A 96 2.89 13.90 6.34
CA TRP A 96 3.20 13.94 4.91
C TRP A 96 4.70 13.77 4.62
N LYS A 97 5.58 14.45 5.36
CA LYS A 97 7.05 14.26 5.22
C LYS A 97 7.48 12.85 5.57
N SER A 98 6.85 12.24 6.57
CA SER A 98 7.13 10.86 6.95
C SER A 98 6.66 9.90 5.87
N LEU A 99 5.49 10.15 5.27
CA LEU A 99 4.94 9.35 4.18
C LEU A 99 5.84 9.41 2.96
N GLU A 100 6.24 10.60 2.53
CA GLU A 100 7.14 10.80 1.39
C GLU A 100 8.46 10.04 1.58
N ARG A 101 9.06 10.10 2.78
CA ARG A 101 10.27 9.34 3.10
C ARG A 101 10.05 7.83 3.00
N LEU A 102 8.99 7.30 3.62
CA LEU A 102 8.70 5.86 3.61
C LEU A 102 8.40 5.36 2.18
N CYS A 103 7.61 6.10 1.41
CA CYS A 103 7.33 5.78 0.01
C CYS A 103 8.62 5.75 -0.81
N HIS A 104 9.49 6.74 -0.64
CA HIS A 104 10.77 6.78 -1.33
C HIS A 104 11.69 5.61 -0.93
N ASP A 105 11.76 5.27 0.36
CA ASP A 105 12.56 4.14 0.84
C ASP A 105 12.03 2.79 0.32
N PHE A 106 10.70 2.66 0.18
CA PHE A 106 10.06 1.50 -0.44
C PHE A 106 10.36 1.42 -1.94
N GLN A 107 10.16 2.52 -2.67
CA GLN A 107 10.36 2.59 -4.12
C GLN A 107 11.82 2.40 -4.53
N LYS A 108 12.79 2.76 -3.69
CA LYS A 108 14.22 2.47 -3.93
C LYS A 108 14.55 0.99 -4.07
N LYS A 109 13.70 0.12 -3.52
CA LYS A 109 13.90 -1.33 -3.50
C LYS A 109 13.06 -2.06 -4.52
N GLU A 110 12.29 -1.33 -5.34
CA GLU A 110 11.40 -1.87 -6.36
C GLU A 110 12.15 -2.74 -7.39
N ASP A 111 13.24 -2.25 -7.98
CA ASP A 111 14.05 -3.00 -8.95
C ASP A 111 14.71 -4.26 -8.36
N SER A 112 14.89 -4.27 -7.03
CA SER A 112 15.48 -5.37 -6.27
C SER A 112 14.45 -6.08 -5.41
N PHE A 113 13.16 -5.96 -5.72
CA PHE A 113 12.12 -6.57 -4.89
C PHE A 113 12.34 -8.08 -4.85
N PRO A 114 12.32 -8.72 -3.67
CA PRO A 114 12.78 -10.10 -3.48
C PRO A 114 11.76 -11.13 -3.99
N ILE A 115 11.63 -11.21 -5.31
CA ILE A 115 10.79 -12.16 -6.04
C ILE A 115 11.65 -13.34 -6.50
N LYS A 116 11.12 -14.55 -6.41
CA LYS A 116 11.78 -15.74 -6.96
C LYS A 116 11.87 -15.63 -8.49
N ARG A 117 12.97 -16.14 -9.05
CA ARG A 117 13.22 -16.11 -10.49
C ARG A 117 12.08 -16.79 -11.26
N GLY A 118 11.58 -16.12 -12.30
CA GLY A 118 10.50 -16.63 -13.16
C GLY A 118 9.12 -16.54 -12.51
N LYS A 119 8.97 -15.79 -11.42
CA LYS A 119 7.69 -15.54 -10.77
C LYS A 119 7.35 -14.07 -10.80
N LYS A 120 6.06 -13.78 -10.70
CA LYS A 120 5.53 -12.45 -10.38
C LYS A 120 5.00 -12.44 -8.96
N PHE A 121 5.02 -11.28 -8.32
CA PHE A 121 4.47 -11.09 -6.98
C PHE A 121 3.24 -10.21 -7.02
N SER A 122 2.16 -10.67 -6.42
CA SER A 122 0.96 -9.88 -6.20
C SER A 122 0.50 -10.05 -4.74
N GLY A 123 -0.37 -9.16 -4.27
CA GLY A 123 -0.90 -9.31 -2.93
C GLY A 123 -1.97 -8.31 -2.56
N LEU A 124 -2.57 -8.57 -1.41
CA LEU A 124 -3.75 -7.88 -0.90
C LEU A 124 -3.48 -7.40 0.54
N PRO A 125 -3.32 -6.08 0.75
CA PRO A 125 -3.33 -5.50 2.08
C PRO A 125 -4.78 -5.36 2.59
N VAL A 126 -5.07 -5.92 3.78
CA VAL A 126 -6.38 -5.81 4.44
C VAL A 126 -6.21 -5.24 5.84
N HIS A 127 -7.06 -4.27 6.18
CA HIS A 127 -7.10 -3.65 7.51
C HIS A 127 -8.30 -4.12 8.30
N PHE A 128 -8.09 -4.37 9.59
CA PHE A 128 -9.11 -4.74 10.56
C PHE A 128 -9.01 -3.87 11.81
N CYS A 129 -10.16 -3.59 12.42
CA CYS A 129 -10.28 -2.95 13.72
C CYS A 129 -10.41 -3.96 14.88
N THR A 130 -10.16 -5.24 14.61
CA THR A 130 -10.26 -6.35 15.56
C THR A 130 -9.06 -7.28 15.41
N SER A 131 -8.68 -7.96 16.50
CA SER A 131 -7.72 -9.06 16.50
C SER A 131 -8.40 -10.42 16.65
N ASP A 132 -9.73 -10.47 16.62
CA ASP A 132 -10.49 -11.72 16.67
C ASP A 132 -10.30 -12.51 15.37
N GLN A 133 -9.72 -13.71 15.50
CA GLN A 133 -9.31 -14.52 14.36
C GLN A 133 -10.50 -14.98 13.52
N GLU A 134 -11.62 -15.30 14.15
CA GLU A 134 -12.81 -15.80 13.46
C GLU A 134 -13.48 -14.68 12.65
N SER A 135 -13.58 -13.49 13.22
CA SER A 135 -14.07 -12.30 12.52
C SER A 135 -13.20 -11.95 11.31
N ILE A 136 -11.87 -11.98 11.49
CA ILE A 136 -10.91 -11.74 10.40
C ILE A 136 -11.09 -12.79 9.29
N ARG A 137 -11.16 -14.07 9.67
CA ARG A 137 -11.31 -15.18 8.73
C ARG A 137 -12.61 -15.07 7.93
N GLN A 138 -13.73 -14.80 8.60
CA GLN A 138 -15.03 -14.62 7.94
C GLN A 138 -14.98 -13.47 6.92
N TYR A 139 -14.43 -12.33 7.32
CA TYR A 139 -14.29 -11.17 6.44
C TYR A 139 -13.40 -11.46 5.23
N LEU A 140 -12.25 -12.12 5.42
CA LEU A 140 -11.38 -12.51 4.29
C LEU A 140 -12.11 -13.40 3.29
N MET A 141 -12.94 -14.34 3.77
CA MET A 141 -13.77 -15.20 2.92
C MET A 141 -14.92 -14.46 2.22
N GLU A 142 -15.12 -13.16 2.46
CA GLU A 142 -16.06 -12.32 1.70
C GLU A 142 -15.36 -11.55 0.58
N ILE A 143 -14.03 -11.40 0.64
CA ILE A 143 -13.23 -10.66 -0.35
C ILE A 143 -12.90 -11.56 -1.54
N ASN A 144 -13.27 -11.13 -2.75
CA ASN A 144 -13.07 -11.92 -3.97
C ASN A 144 -11.58 -12.05 -4.33
N GLU A 145 -10.82 -10.98 -4.17
CA GLU A 145 -9.39 -10.93 -4.43
C GLU A 145 -8.63 -11.90 -3.50
N TYR A 146 -9.07 -12.03 -2.24
CA TYR A 146 -8.51 -13.01 -1.32
C TYR A 146 -8.79 -14.45 -1.79
N LYS A 147 -10.02 -14.75 -2.21
CA LYS A 147 -10.38 -16.07 -2.78
C LYS A 147 -9.55 -16.40 -4.01
N GLN A 148 -9.38 -15.45 -4.91
CA GLN A 148 -8.54 -15.64 -6.11
C GLN A 148 -7.09 -16.01 -5.76
N ILE A 149 -6.55 -15.44 -4.68
CA ILE A 149 -5.21 -15.78 -4.20
C ILE A 149 -5.18 -17.21 -3.66
N ILE A 150 -6.12 -17.61 -2.80
CA ILE A 150 -6.07 -18.91 -2.10
C ILE A 150 -6.59 -20.10 -2.93
N ASP A 151 -7.47 -19.84 -3.89
CA ASP A 151 -8.12 -20.85 -4.75
C ASP A 151 -7.44 -20.94 -6.13
N THR A 152 -6.18 -20.52 -6.25
CA THR A 152 -5.43 -20.65 -7.50
C THR A 152 -5.12 -22.11 -7.83
N ASP A 153 -5.31 -22.49 -9.09
CA ASP A 153 -4.99 -23.82 -9.62
C ASP A 153 -3.51 -23.94 -10.07
N GLU A 154 -2.73 -22.87 -9.92
CA GLU A 154 -1.33 -22.84 -10.32
C GLU A 154 -0.47 -23.80 -9.48
N GLU A 155 0.40 -24.53 -10.16
CA GLU A 155 1.46 -25.30 -9.52
C GLU A 155 2.64 -24.38 -9.17
N ASP A 156 3.46 -24.80 -8.19
CA ASP A 156 4.64 -24.05 -7.77
C ASP A 156 4.28 -22.60 -7.37
N VAL A 157 3.40 -22.45 -6.38
CA VAL A 157 3.02 -21.16 -5.79
C VAL A 157 3.67 -20.98 -4.43
N PHE A 158 4.12 -19.77 -4.12
CA PHE A 158 4.58 -19.40 -2.77
C PHE A 158 3.69 -18.33 -2.17
N TYR A 159 3.13 -18.59 -0.99
CA TYR A 159 2.35 -17.63 -0.23
C TYR A 159 3.21 -16.85 0.75
N THR A 160 2.85 -15.60 1.01
CA THR A 160 3.49 -14.77 2.02
C THR A 160 2.42 -14.11 2.87
N ILE A 161 2.55 -14.17 4.19
CA ILE A 161 1.63 -13.51 5.11
C ILE A 161 2.45 -12.62 6.05
N GLU A 162 2.22 -11.31 6.02
CA GLU A 162 2.75 -10.38 7.02
C GLU A 162 1.58 -9.80 7.84
N CYS A 163 1.71 -9.87 9.16
CA CYS A 163 0.72 -9.33 10.09
C CYS A 163 1.33 -8.24 10.97
N ARG A 164 0.63 -7.11 11.09
CA ARG A 164 1.06 -5.98 11.91
C ARG A 164 -0.09 -5.53 12.79
N ILE A 165 0.11 -5.59 14.11
CA ILE A 165 -0.86 -5.14 15.11
C ILE A 165 -0.31 -3.88 15.79
N LEU A 166 -1.04 -2.78 15.68
CA LEU A 166 -0.64 -1.47 16.19
C LEU A 166 -1.71 -0.95 17.16
N GLY A 167 -1.28 -0.52 18.34
CA GLY A 167 -2.17 0.11 19.31
C GLY A 167 -2.49 1.55 18.94
N ARG A 168 -3.76 1.92 18.98
CA ARG A 168 -4.21 3.31 18.78
C ARG A 168 -4.77 3.91 20.07
N LEU A 169 -4.87 5.24 20.09
CA LEU A 169 -5.48 5.98 21.19
C LEU A 169 -6.91 5.45 21.43
N GLY A 170 -7.28 5.27 22.69
CA GLY A 170 -8.57 4.69 23.08
C GLY A 170 -8.61 3.16 23.12
N GLY A 171 -7.46 2.47 22.98
CA GLY A 171 -7.40 1.00 23.10
C GLY A 171 -7.89 0.26 21.86
N ILE A 172 -8.14 0.97 20.76
CA ILE A 172 -8.52 0.37 19.48
C ILE A 172 -7.28 -0.25 18.83
N LEU A 173 -7.42 -1.47 18.33
CA LEU A 173 -6.38 -2.14 17.57
C LEU A 173 -6.48 -1.77 16.09
N SER A 174 -5.32 -1.50 15.49
CA SER A 174 -5.16 -1.40 14.05
C SER A 174 -4.40 -2.64 13.59
N VAL A 175 -5.10 -3.58 12.97
CA VAL A 175 -4.55 -4.86 12.53
C VAL A 175 -4.46 -4.85 11.01
N TRP A 176 -3.26 -5.03 10.48
CA TRP A 176 -3.02 -5.20 9.06
C TRP A 176 -2.60 -6.63 8.77
N LEU A 177 -3.16 -7.19 7.71
CA LEU A 177 -2.75 -8.45 7.12
C LEU A 177 -2.39 -8.19 5.65
N TYR A 178 -1.17 -8.52 5.26
CA TYR A 178 -0.80 -8.60 3.85
C TYR A 178 -0.83 -10.06 3.44
N VAL A 179 -1.65 -10.41 2.45
CA VAL A 179 -1.70 -11.74 1.85
C VAL A 179 -1.07 -11.65 0.47
N GLY A 180 0.14 -12.19 0.32
CA GLY A 180 0.90 -12.17 -0.91
C GLY A 180 1.00 -13.56 -1.56
N ILE A 181 1.20 -13.56 -2.86
CA ILE A 181 1.38 -14.76 -3.67
C ILE A 181 2.49 -14.51 -4.70
N GLN A 182 3.35 -15.52 -4.88
CA GLN A 182 4.27 -15.61 -6.00
C GLN A 182 3.87 -16.77 -6.89
N GLU A 183 3.48 -16.44 -8.12
CA GLU A 183 3.01 -17.38 -9.13
C GLU A 183 3.93 -17.33 -10.35
N PRO A 184 3.99 -18.41 -11.17
CA PRO A 184 4.78 -18.41 -12.40
C PRO A 184 4.43 -17.22 -13.30
N GLN A 185 5.46 -16.50 -13.76
CA GLN A 185 5.29 -15.40 -14.70
C GLN A 185 5.03 -15.97 -16.10
N ARG A 186 3.95 -15.53 -16.75
CA ARG A 186 3.56 -15.98 -18.09
C ARG A 186 4.06 -15.01 -19.15
N GLU A 187 4.21 -15.48 -20.39
CA GLU A 187 4.63 -14.62 -21.53
C GLU A 187 3.67 -13.45 -21.78
N THR A 188 2.37 -13.62 -21.46
CA THR A 188 1.36 -12.56 -21.59
C THR A 188 1.49 -11.46 -20.55
N ASP A 189 2.20 -11.70 -19.43
CA ASP A 189 2.37 -10.70 -18.38
C ASP A 189 3.35 -9.59 -18.81
N PHE A 190 4.13 -9.79 -19.88
CA PHE A 190 5.01 -8.76 -20.46
C PHE A 190 4.26 -7.72 -21.29
N ASP A 191 3.03 -8.03 -21.74
CA ASP A 191 2.23 -7.12 -22.59
C ASP A 191 1.37 -6.14 -21.79
N GLU A 192 1.20 -6.36 -20.47
CA GLU A 192 0.42 -5.46 -19.59
C GLU A 192 1.26 -4.34 -18.94
N GLU A 193 2.59 -4.35 -19.12
CA GLU A 193 3.52 -3.32 -18.62
C GLU A 193 4.04 -2.35 -19.70
N LEU A 194 3.48 -2.36 -20.93
CA LEU A 194 3.85 -1.47 -22.04
C LEU A 194 2.82 -0.36 -22.31
#